data_AF-A0A2N3K8W4-F1
#
_entry.id   AF-A0A2N3K8W4-F1
#
_cell.length_a   1.000
_cell.length_b   1.000
_cell.length_c   1.000
_cell.angle_alpha   90.00
_cell.angle_beta   90.00
_cell.angle_gamma   90.00
#
_symmetry.space_group_name_H-M   'P 1'
#
loop_
_entity.id
_entity.type
_entity.pdbx_description
1 polymer ?
#
loop_
_entity_poly.entity_id
_entity_poly.type
_entity_poly.pdbx_seq_one_letter_code
_entity_poly.pdbx_strand_id
1 'polypeptide(L)'
;MGSSQEHRHAPGFPPGCPDSGDVLRAYAGSGASREVTLVVVTSALRARVEAAGGHERGLAAVRTSLARIGDRYGSGWSPSYYGKDLVLVRPGRHVPEEPGFPQGAGAVRHGWAWDHVSLPAGEDTGTDALLRACYLVSMAARLRRDDPGVPQHAPSALDTVPGRLTARAAASLLAGVLVRPYEGTAAGPEEDPRMPGVPSADGWPAAAATARPGHWLVMTDVHDIEWGTVGRGEDGARLTTGNAEQLLELAAAWHSGRPTPEVADAAYGIRQQRERQLVGHLAILADGVRDSGRLYGTFGDGLCGFVADPAVLRSALREANRTSTGHLASGAGLAAVGTTGLDAARSRATFALHVTKTLKGTQHPPDGLHLFGTVLGVPAAEAALGFLERLREAGPGAPGAHHLDHAHRHREHWTRHLPATHRDRAAALLSGGRHAPA
;
A
#
# COMPACT_ATOMS: atom_id res chain seq x y z
N MET A 1 -12.05 -33.56 17.88
CA MET A 1 -11.72 -33.79 16.46
C MET A 1 -12.05 -32.50 15.75
N GLY A 2 -11.04 -31.68 15.48
CA GLY A 2 -11.22 -30.29 15.05
C GLY A 2 -11.65 -30.23 13.59
N SER A 3 -12.66 -29.41 13.29
CA SER A 3 -12.89 -28.97 11.93
C SER A 3 -11.62 -28.24 11.48
N SER A 4 -10.95 -28.75 10.44
CA SER A 4 -9.94 -27.99 9.73
C SER A 4 -10.63 -26.76 9.13
N GLN A 5 -10.62 -25.66 9.86
CA GLN A 5 -11.00 -24.38 9.30
C GLN A 5 -9.92 -24.07 8.27
N GLU A 6 -10.22 -24.28 6.98
CA GLU A 6 -9.30 -23.93 5.90
C GLU A 6 -9.07 -22.42 5.98
N HIS A 7 -7.85 -22.02 6.35
CA HIS A 7 -7.45 -20.62 6.31
C HIS A 7 -7.59 -20.12 4.87
N ARG A 8 -8.18 -18.93 4.70
CA ARG A 8 -8.31 -18.35 3.35
C ARG A 8 -6.94 -18.04 2.77
N HIS A 9 -6.86 -18.07 1.45
CA HIS A 9 -5.66 -17.72 0.73
C HIS A 9 -5.33 -16.24 0.90
N ALA A 10 -4.05 -15.93 1.17
CA ALA A 10 -3.54 -14.56 1.20
C ALA A 10 -3.51 -13.99 -0.24
N PRO A 11 -4.32 -12.96 -0.56
CA PRO A 11 -4.49 -12.52 -1.94
C PRO A 11 -3.19 -12.11 -2.62
N GLY A 12 -2.99 -12.67 -3.83
CA GLY A 12 -1.84 -12.37 -4.69
C GLY A 12 -0.50 -13.00 -4.26
N PHE A 13 -0.49 -13.84 -3.23
CA PHE A 13 0.61 -14.77 -2.96
C PHE A 13 0.45 -16.05 -3.80
N PRO A 14 1.47 -16.92 -3.88
CA PRO A 14 1.30 -18.25 -4.48
C PRO A 14 0.22 -19.08 -3.77
N PRO A 15 -0.50 -19.98 -4.48
CA PRO A 15 -1.50 -20.86 -3.88
C PRO A 15 -0.97 -21.61 -2.65
N GLY A 16 -1.81 -21.76 -1.63
CA GLY A 16 -1.45 -22.42 -0.36
C GLY A 16 -0.84 -21.49 0.70
N CYS A 17 -0.55 -20.23 0.37
CA CYS A 17 -0.18 -19.21 1.36
C CYS A 17 -1.43 -18.76 2.14
N PRO A 18 -1.54 -18.99 3.46
CA PRO A 18 -2.71 -18.58 4.24
C PRO A 18 -2.64 -17.10 4.66
N ASP A 19 -3.80 -16.47 4.76
CA ASP A 19 -3.96 -15.09 5.22
C ASP A 19 -3.60 -14.94 6.70
N SER A 20 -2.83 -13.88 7.02
CA SER A 20 -2.44 -13.59 8.41
C SER A 20 -3.63 -13.36 9.34
N GLY A 21 -4.73 -12.77 8.86
CA GLY A 21 -5.90 -12.55 9.69
C GLY A 21 -6.52 -13.84 10.20
N ASP A 22 -6.73 -14.80 9.31
CA ASP A 22 -7.33 -16.09 9.64
C ASP A 22 -6.40 -16.93 10.54
N VAL A 23 -5.10 -16.93 10.26
CA VAL A 23 -4.12 -17.67 11.08
C VAL A 23 -4.01 -17.07 12.46
N LEU A 24 -3.87 -15.74 12.59
CA LEU A 24 -3.73 -15.08 13.89
C LEU A 24 -5.00 -15.24 14.74
N ARG A 25 -6.19 -15.13 14.15
CA ARG A 25 -7.46 -15.35 14.85
C ARG A 25 -7.60 -16.80 15.32
N ALA A 26 -7.36 -17.78 14.45
CA ALA A 26 -7.40 -19.19 14.84
C ALA A 26 -6.39 -19.52 15.95
N TYR A 27 -5.22 -18.87 15.90
CA TYR A 27 -4.18 -19.04 16.90
C TYR A 27 -4.58 -18.46 18.27
N ALA A 28 -5.28 -17.33 18.29
CA ALA A 28 -5.86 -16.72 19.50
C ALA A 28 -7.10 -17.46 20.02
N GLY A 29 -7.95 -17.99 19.13
CA GLY A 29 -9.24 -18.64 19.43
C GLY A 29 -9.18 -19.89 20.31
N SER A 30 -7.98 -20.33 20.66
CA SER A 30 -7.76 -21.37 21.68
C SER A 30 -8.24 -21.03 23.10
N GLY A 31 -8.53 -19.75 23.39
CA GLY A 31 -9.08 -19.26 24.66
C GLY A 31 -8.14 -19.29 25.88
N ALA A 32 -6.99 -19.97 25.81
CA ALA A 32 -6.01 -20.08 26.89
C ALA A 32 -4.84 -19.10 26.73
N SER A 33 -4.41 -18.50 27.84
CA SER A 33 -3.18 -17.70 27.85
C SER A 33 -1.97 -18.55 27.46
N ARG A 34 -1.10 -17.99 26.64
CA ARG A 34 0.06 -18.68 26.07
C ARG A 34 1.18 -17.70 25.73
N GLU A 35 2.41 -18.15 25.82
CA GLU A 35 3.55 -17.44 25.25
C GLU A 35 3.77 -17.87 23.80
N VAL A 36 4.17 -16.93 22.96
CA VAL A 36 4.52 -17.18 21.55
C VAL A 36 5.80 -16.46 21.19
N THR A 37 6.56 -17.03 20.25
CA THR A 37 7.56 -16.31 19.48
C THR A 37 6.93 -15.87 18.17
N LEU A 38 7.06 -14.57 17.89
CA LEU A 38 6.63 -13.93 16.66
C LEU A 38 7.85 -13.51 15.85
N VAL A 39 7.86 -13.84 14.56
CA VAL A 39 8.85 -13.32 13.60
C VAL A 39 8.09 -12.63 12.47
N VAL A 40 8.53 -11.43 12.10
CA VAL A 40 8.05 -10.77 10.88
C VAL A 40 9.23 -10.61 9.94
N VAL A 41 9.03 -11.02 8.68
CA VAL A 41 9.91 -10.71 7.57
C VAL A 41 9.18 -9.75 6.64
N THR A 42 9.72 -8.54 6.46
CA THR A 42 9.18 -7.54 5.53
C THR A 42 10.09 -7.39 4.32
N SER A 43 9.47 -7.09 3.18
CA SER A 43 10.18 -6.98 1.91
C SER A 43 9.85 -5.69 1.17
N ALA A 44 10.83 -5.14 0.47
CA ALA A 44 10.62 -4.05 -0.47
C ALA A 44 11.39 -4.30 -1.76
N LEU A 45 10.91 -3.73 -2.86
CA LEU A 45 11.70 -3.68 -4.08
C LEU A 45 12.93 -2.79 -3.87
N ARG A 46 14.02 -3.10 -4.59
CA ARG A 46 15.13 -2.17 -4.73
C ARG A 46 14.71 -1.05 -5.68
N ALA A 47 15.13 0.19 -5.38
CA ALA A 47 14.79 1.39 -6.16
C ALA A 47 15.04 1.21 -7.67
N ARG A 48 16.09 0.49 -8.06
CA ARG A 48 16.40 0.16 -9.47
C ARG A 48 15.31 -0.61 -10.22
N VAL A 49 14.52 -1.45 -9.52
CA VAL A 49 13.42 -2.23 -10.11
C VAL A 49 12.15 -1.39 -10.23
N GLU A 50 11.89 -0.53 -9.24
CA GLU A 50 10.80 0.45 -9.30
C GLU A 50 11.03 1.47 -10.43
N ALA A 51 12.29 1.87 -10.65
CA ALA A 51 12.72 2.72 -11.75
C ALA A 51 12.50 2.06 -13.14
N ALA A 52 12.58 0.73 -13.24
CA ALA A 52 12.38 -0.02 -14.49
C ALA A 52 10.90 -0.20 -14.90
N GLY A 53 9.94 0.27 -14.08
CA GLY A 53 8.51 0.32 -14.47
C GLY A 53 7.76 -1.01 -14.37
N GLY A 54 8.36 -2.04 -13.79
CA GLY A 54 7.76 -3.38 -13.63
C GLY A 54 7.10 -3.60 -12.28
N HIS A 55 6.25 -2.69 -11.80
CA HIS A 55 5.70 -2.73 -10.43
C HIS A 55 4.97 -4.05 -10.11
N GLU A 56 4.08 -4.53 -10.98
CA GLU A 56 3.36 -5.81 -10.79
C GLU A 56 4.31 -7.02 -10.75
N ARG A 57 5.27 -7.09 -11.68
CA ARG A 57 6.30 -8.15 -11.70
C ARG A 57 7.19 -8.09 -10.45
N GLY A 58 7.51 -6.89 -10.00
CA GLY A 58 8.25 -6.67 -8.77
C GLY A 58 7.48 -7.14 -7.54
N LEU A 59 6.20 -6.79 -7.41
CA LEU A 59 5.35 -7.27 -6.31
C LEU A 59 5.23 -8.80 -6.32
N ALA A 60 5.08 -9.42 -7.49
CA ALA A 60 5.07 -10.88 -7.61
C ALA A 60 6.40 -11.51 -7.16
N ALA A 61 7.54 -10.89 -7.50
CA ALA A 61 8.86 -11.34 -7.05
C ALA A 61 9.01 -11.20 -5.52
N VAL A 62 8.51 -10.13 -4.92
CA VAL A 62 8.47 -9.94 -3.46
C VAL A 62 7.68 -11.06 -2.79
N ARG A 63 6.44 -11.30 -3.23
CA ARG A 63 5.55 -12.31 -2.64
C ARG A 63 6.07 -13.74 -2.84
N THR A 64 6.64 -14.04 -4.01
CA THR A 64 7.31 -15.33 -4.27
C THR A 64 8.53 -15.51 -3.35
N SER A 65 9.31 -14.46 -3.10
CA SER A 65 10.44 -14.53 -2.18
C SER A 65 9.98 -14.81 -0.75
N LEU A 66 8.95 -14.11 -0.28
CA LEU A 66 8.35 -14.32 1.05
C LEU A 66 7.78 -15.74 1.21
N ALA A 67 7.06 -16.25 0.20
CA ALA A 67 6.56 -17.63 0.20
C ALA A 67 7.70 -18.63 0.39
N ARG A 68 8.77 -18.51 -0.41
CA ARG A 68 9.98 -19.36 -0.30
C ARG A 68 10.69 -19.26 1.06
N ILE A 69 10.64 -18.10 1.71
CA ILE A 69 11.18 -17.94 3.07
C ILE A 69 10.29 -18.72 4.04
N GLY A 70 8.97 -18.55 3.96
CA GLY A 70 8.00 -19.28 4.79
C GLY A 70 8.11 -20.80 4.65
N ASP A 71 8.25 -21.32 3.43
CA ASP A 71 8.39 -22.76 3.13
C ASP A 71 9.61 -23.42 3.80
N ARG A 72 10.64 -22.62 4.17
CA ARG A 72 11.84 -23.13 4.85
C ARG A 72 11.63 -23.32 6.34
N TYR A 73 10.61 -22.67 6.92
CA TYR A 73 10.32 -22.85 8.33
C TYR A 73 9.64 -24.21 8.54
N GLY A 74 10.13 -24.97 9.51
CA GLY A 74 9.60 -26.30 9.81
C GLY A 74 8.18 -26.26 10.37
N SER A 75 7.58 -27.44 10.52
CA SER A 75 6.19 -27.65 10.98
C SER A 75 5.85 -27.07 12.36
N GLY A 76 6.85 -26.63 13.14
CA GLY A 76 6.65 -25.92 14.40
C GLY A 76 6.24 -24.45 14.25
N TRP A 77 6.23 -23.90 13.03
CA TRP A 77 5.85 -22.53 12.72
C TRP A 77 4.54 -22.50 11.94
N SER A 78 3.73 -21.47 12.20
CA SER A 78 2.53 -21.13 11.42
C SER A 78 2.85 -19.92 10.53
N PRO A 79 3.31 -20.13 9.29
CA PRO A 79 3.52 -19.03 8.34
C PRO A 79 2.18 -18.48 7.88
N SER A 80 2.12 -17.16 7.74
CA SER A 80 0.96 -16.45 7.19
C SER A 80 1.40 -15.16 6.52
N TYR A 81 0.59 -14.66 5.60
CA TYR A 81 1.05 -13.64 4.65
C TYR A 81 0.08 -12.46 4.56
N TYR A 82 0.65 -11.26 4.48
CA TYR A 82 -0.10 -10.03 4.29
C TYR A 82 0.73 -8.98 3.56
N GLY A 83 0.23 -8.50 2.41
CA GLY A 83 0.87 -7.43 1.64
C GLY A 83 2.29 -7.78 1.17
N LYS A 84 3.30 -7.25 1.87
CA LYS A 84 4.74 -7.49 1.64
C LYS A 84 5.44 -8.09 2.87
N ASP A 85 4.66 -8.66 3.77
CA ASP A 85 5.13 -9.23 5.02
C ASP A 85 4.76 -10.71 5.10
N LEU A 86 5.66 -11.47 5.72
CA LEU A 86 5.47 -12.83 6.21
C LEU A 86 5.46 -12.76 7.73
N VAL A 87 4.41 -13.29 8.34
CA VAL A 87 4.26 -13.42 9.80
C VAL A 87 4.37 -14.89 10.17
N LEU A 88 5.32 -15.21 11.03
CA LEU A 88 5.58 -16.56 11.52
C LEU A 88 5.30 -16.59 13.02
N VAL A 89 4.38 -17.46 13.43
CA VAL A 89 4.03 -17.66 14.84
C VAL A 89 4.42 -19.05 15.29
N ARG A 90 5.03 -19.17 16.47
CA ARG A 90 5.36 -20.44 17.10
C ARG A 90 5.02 -20.44 18.59
N PRO A 91 4.42 -21.52 19.15
CA PRO A 91 4.12 -21.59 20.59
C PRO A 91 5.40 -21.68 21.43
N GLY A 92 5.41 -21.00 22.57
CA GLY A 92 6.53 -20.96 23.52
C GLY A 92 7.59 -19.92 23.18
N ARG A 93 8.61 -19.81 24.04
CA ARG A 93 9.72 -18.88 23.89
C ARG A 93 10.90 -19.54 23.18
N HIS A 94 11.16 -19.08 21.98
CA HIS A 94 12.27 -19.51 21.12
C HIS A 94 13.04 -18.30 20.61
N VAL A 95 14.37 -18.36 20.61
CA VAL A 95 15.18 -17.42 19.84
C VAL A 95 15.21 -17.93 18.40
N PRO A 96 14.60 -17.21 17.44
CA PRO A 96 14.58 -17.65 16.05
C PRO A 96 15.97 -17.51 15.43
N GLU A 97 16.30 -18.45 14.55
CA GLU A 97 17.44 -18.33 13.66
C GLU A 97 17.16 -17.29 12.56
N GLU A 98 18.23 -16.71 12.01
CA GLU A 98 18.10 -15.77 10.90
C GLU A 98 17.41 -16.44 9.70
N PRO A 99 16.35 -15.82 9.13
CA PRO A 99 15.74 -16.34 7.93
C PRO A 99 16.80 -16.41 6.84
N GLY A 100 17.10 -17.62 6.35
CA GLY A 100 18.01 -17.77 5.22
C GLY A 100 17.44 -17.02 4.02
N PHE A 101 17.95 -15.83 3.71
CA PHE A 101 17.47 -15.06 2.58
C PHE A 101 17.94 -15.69 1.27
N PRO A 102 17.08 -15.79 0.23
CA PRO A 102 17.51 -16.31 -1.06
C PRO A 102 18.72 -15.52 -1.60
N GLN A 103 19.89 -16.17 -1.70
CA GLN A 103 21.05 -15.57 -2.36
C GLN A 103 20.70 -15.31 -3.83
N GLY A 104 21.06 -14.12 -4.33
CA GLY A 104 20.82 -13.75 -5.74
C GLY A 104 19.51 -13.02 -6.05
N ALA A 105 18.69 -12.66 -5.05
CA ALA A 105 17.51 -11.80 -5.27
C ALA A 105 17.91 -10.33 -5.48
N GLY A 106 18.60 -10.02 -6.59
CA GLY A 106 19.04 -8.66 -6.94
C GLY A 106 17.90 -7.62 -7.07
N ALA A 107 16.63 -8.04 -6.94
CA ALA A 107 15.47 -7.17 -7.05
C ALA A 107 14.80 -6.81 -5.71
N VAL A 108 15.05 -7.56 -4.63
CA VAL A 108 14.30 -7.45 -3.37
C VAL A 108 15.25 -7.18 -2.20
N ARG A 109 14.78 -6.40 -1.22
CA ARG A 109 15.44 -6.18 0.07
C ARG A 109 14.54 -6.75 1.14
N HIS A 110 15.13 -7.57 2.02
CA HIS A 110 14.45 -8.16 3.15
C HIS A 110 14.96 -7.53 4.43
N GLY A 111 14.06 -7.38 5.40
CA GLY A 111 14.40 -7.15 6.80
C GLY A 111 13.53 -8.06 7.65
N TRP A 112 14.02 -8.39 8.83
CA TRP A 112 13.32 -9.27 9.73
C TRP A 112 13.49 -8.82 11.17
N ALA A 113 12.53 -9.13 12.03
CA ALA A 113 12.66 -8.93 13.46
C ALA A 113 11.81 -9.95 14.19
N TRP A 114 12.00 -10.06 15.49
CA TRP A 114 11.25 -10.99 16.31
C TRP A 114 10.97 -10.46 17.72
N ASP A 115 9.96 -11.03 18.37
CA ASP A 115 9.63 -10.76 19.76
C ASP A 115 8.98 -11.98 20.44
N HIS A 116 8.95 -11.96 21.77
CA HIS A 116 8.16 -12.86 22.60
C HIS A 116 6.89 -12.16 23.06
N VAL A 117 5.74 -12.76 22.78
CA VAL A 117 4.44 -12.18 23.11
C VAL A 117 3.72 -13.07 24.10
N SER A 118 3.24 -12.48 25.19
CA SER A 118 2.32 -13.14 26.11
C SER A 118 0.89 -12.84 25.67
N LEU A 119 0.16 -13.86 25.24
CA LEU A 119 -1.23 -13.71 24.82
C LEU A 119 -2.16 -13.84 26.03
N PRO A 120 -3.05 -12.86 26.25
CA PRO A 120 -4.08 -12.97 27.27
C PRO A 120 -5.07 -14.08 26.90
N ALA A 121 -5.86 -14.53 27.89
CA ALA A 121 -7.01 -15.37 27.62
C ALA A 121 -8.10 -14.58 26.88
N GLY A 122 -8.89 -15.27 26.06
CA GLY A 122 -9.94 -14.68 25.21
C GLY A 122 -9.52 -14.52 23.75
N GLU A 123 -10.44 -14.82 22.83
CA GLU A 123 -10.17 -14.79 21.39
C GLU A 123 -9.90 -13.37 20.88
N ASP A 124 -10.79 -12.42 21.18
CA ASP A 124 -10.68 -11.03 20.70
C ASP A 124 -9.47 -10.32 21.31
N THR A 125 -9.31 -10.42 22.64
CA THR A 125 -8.17 -9.87 23.38
C THR A 125 -6.84 -10.49 22.95
N GLY A 126 -6.81 -11.81 22.72
CA GLY A 126 -5.63 -12.50 22.20
C GLY A 126 -5.29 -12.09 20.76
N THR A 127 -6.30 -11.88 19.92
CA THR A 127 -6.13 -11.44 18.53
C THR A 127 -5.59 -10.01 18.46
N ASP A 128 -6.14 -9.06 19.22
CA ASP A 128 -5.62 -7.68 19.28
C ASP A 128 -4.18 -7.64 19.80
N ALA A 129 -3.87 -8.41 20.84
CA ALA A 129 -2.51 -8.53 21.36
C ALA A 129 -1.51 -9.05 20.30
N LEU A 130 -1.90 -10.07 19.53
CA LEU A 130 -1.09 -10.58 18.42
C LEU A 130 -0.90 -9.52 17.32
N LEU A 131 -1.95 -8.77 16.99
CA LEU A 131 -1.87 -7.74 15.96
C LEU A 131 -0.97 -6.57 16.38
N ARG A 132 -1.09 -6.13 17.63
CA ARG A 132 -0.22 -5.09 18.19
C ARG A 132 1.24 -5.54 18.17
N ALA A 133 1.52 -6.79 18.51
CA ALA A 133 2.86 -7.35 18.40
C ALA A 133 3.33 -7.42 16.93
N CYS A 134 2.48 -7.86 15.99
CA CYS A 134 2.81 -7.87 14.57
C CYS A 134 3.16 -6.47 14.05
N TYR A 135 2.43 -5.45 14.49
CA TYR A 135 2.73 -4.06 14.19
C TYR A 135 4.11 -3.64 14.73
N LEU A 136 4.44 -3.95 15.98
CA LEU A 136 5.75 -3.64 16.56
C LEU A 136 6.90 -4.35 15.84
N VAL A 137 6.76 -5.66 15.64
CA VAL A 137 7.79 -6.49 15.02
C VAL A 137 7.96 -6.13 13.54
N SER A 138 6.89 -5.79 12.82
CA SER A 138 6.99 -5.32 11.43
C SER A 138 7.68 -3.94 11.33
N MET A 139 7.45 -3.01 12.27
CA MET A 139 8.23 -1.75 12.35
C MET A 139 9.73 -2.03 12.53
N ALA A 140 10.09 -2.90 13.47
CA ALA A 140 11.48 -3.29 13.66
C ALA A 140 12.09 -3.97 12.43
N ALA A 141 11.34 -4.87 11.79
CA ALA A 141 11.78 -5.54 10.55
C ALA A 141 11.98 -4.53 9.41
N ARG A 142 11.13 -3.52 9.30
CA ARG A 142 11.24 -2.45 8.30
C ARG A 142 12.46 -1.57 8.55
N LEU A 143 12.68 -1.18 9.81
CA LEU A 143 13.89 -0.46 10.21
C LEU A 143 15.14 -1.25 9.82
N ARG A 144 15.18 -2.56 10.10
CA ARG A 144 16.29 -3.44 9.71
C ARG A 144 16.45 -3.65 8.21
N ARG A 145 15.36 -3.66 7.45
CA ARG A 145 15.42 -3.75 5.98
C ARG A 145 16.19 -2.56 5.40
N ASP A 146 15.98 -1.39 5.97
CA ASP A 146 16.57 -0.14 5.50
C ASP A 146 17.94 0.13 6.17
N ASP A 147 18.18 -0.42 7.37
CA ASP A 147 19.45 -0.40 8.10
C ASP A 147 19.75 -1.76 8.78
N PRO A 148 20.47 -2.68 8.09
CA PRO A 148 20.74 -4.03 8.60
C PRO A 148 21.55 -4.08 9.92
N GLY A 149 22.19 -2.98 10.32
CA GLY A 149 22.96 -2.90 11.57
C GLY A 149 22.10 -2.76 12.83
N VAL A 150 20.78 -2.62 12.69
CA VAL A 150 19.83 -2.53 13.81
C VAL A 150 19.59 -3.92 14.45
N PRO A 151 19.45 -4.01 15.80
CA PRO A 151 19.21 -5.27 16.50
C PRO A 151 17.98 -6.05 16.01
N GLN A 152 18.06 -7.38 15.97
CA GLN A 152 16.97 -8.25 15.51
C GLN A 152 15.77 -8.38 16.46
N HIS A 153 15.99 -8.16 17.75
CA HIS A 153 14.94 -8.19 18.77
C HIS A 153 14.14 -6.89 18.71
N ALA A 154 12.83 -6.98 18.48
CA ALA A 154 12.01 -5.82 18.11
C ALA A 154 12.01 -4.69 19.15
N PRO A 155 11.84 -4.93 20.46
CA PRO A 155 11.97 -3.87 21.48
C PRO A 155 13.31 -3.14 21.39
N SER A 156 14.40 -3.90 21.32
CA SER A 156 15.76 -3.35 21.22
C SER A 156 16.01 -2.60 19.91
N ALA A 157 15.37 -3.01 18.81
CA ALA A 157 15.43 -2.30 17.54
C ALA A 157 14.72 -0.94 17.63
N LEU A 158 13.51 -0.93 18.17
CA LEU A 158 12.67 0.27 18.26
C LEU A 158 13.24 1.31 19.22
N ASP A 159 13.89 0.88 20.31
CA ASP A 159 14.56 1.79 21.25
C ASP A 159 15.72 2.58 20.61
N THR A 160 16.24 2.13 19.45
CA THR A 160 17.26 2.90 18.72
C THR A 160 16.68 4.02 17.86
N VAL A 161 15.37 4.06 17.62
CA VAL A 161 14.75 4.99 16.66
C VAL A 161 14.99 6.47 17.02
N PRO A 162 14.81 6.93 18.28
CA PRO A 162 15.06 8.31 18.66
C PRO A 162 16.50 8.78 18.36
N GLY A 163 17.48 7.90 18.50
CA GLY A 163 18.89 8.22 18.22
C GLY A 163 19.30 8.08 16.75
N ARG A 164 18.43 7.54 15.89
CA ARG A 164 18.79 7.16 14.50
C ARG A 164 18.01 7.89 13.42
N LEU A 165 16.73 8.15 13.64
CA LEU A 165 15.85 8.72 12.62
C LEU A 165 15.58 10.20 12.91
N THR A 166 15.20 10.98 11.91
CA THR A 166 14.56 12.28 12.18
C THR A 166 13.11 12.06 12.62
N ALA A 167 12.46 13.07 13.22
CA ALA A 167 11.03 12.96 13.54
C ALA A 167 10.17 12.61 12.32
N ARG A 168 10.50 13.15 11.14
CA ARG A 168 9.81 12.81 9.89
C ARG A 168 10.02 11.36 9.45
N ALA A 169 11.26 10.87 9.55
CA ALA A 169 11.57 9.48 9.22
C ALA A 169 10.93 8.50 10.22
N ALA A 170 10.92 8.85 11.51
CA ALA A 170 10.22 8.09 12.55
C ALA A 170 8.70 8.08 12.32
N ALA A 171 8.09 9.21 11.93
CA ALA A 171 6.68 9.25 11.57
C ALA A 171 6.35 8.36 10.36
N SER A 172 7.23 8.33 9.35
CA SER A 172 7.09 7.40 8.21
C SER A 172 7.24 5.93 8.62
N LEU A 173 8.09 5.63 9.61
CA LEU A 173 8.23 4.29 10.18
C LEU A 173 6.93 3.87 10.88
N LEU A 174 6.40 4.71 11.78
CA LEU A 174 5.12 4.50 12.46
C LEU A 174 3.96 4.35 11.46
N ALA A 175 4.01 5.06 10.33
CA ALA A 175 2.96 5.05 9.32
C ALA A 175 2.85 3.75 8.53
N GLY A 176 3.98 3.16 8.11
CA GLY A 176 3.98 2.18 7.02
C GLY A 176 4.17 0.74 7.49
N VAL A 177 3.29 0.30 8.39
CA VAL A 177 3.33 -1.04 8.96
C VAL A 177 1.96 -1.72 8.97
N LEU A 178 2.04 -3.04 8.81
CA LEU A 178 0.99 -4.03 8.92
C LEU A 178 0.03 -3.74 10.07
N VAL A 179 -1.21 -3.43 9.71
CA VAL A 179 -2.37 -3.64 10.58
C VAL A 179 -3.37 -4.39 9.73
N ARG A 180 -3.70 -5.64 10.10
CA ARG A 180 -5.07 -6.17 10.30
C ARG A 180 -5.19 -7.69 10.32
N PRO A 181 -6.13 -8.23 11.12
CA PRO A 181 -7.53 -8.27 10.68
C PRO A 181 -8.48 -7.30 11.41
N TYR A 182 -9.52 -6.93 10.68
CA TYR A 182 -10.60 -6.03 11.03
C TYR A 182 -11.56 -6.64 12.08
N GLU A 183 -11.92 -5.87 13.12
CA GLU A 183 -13.13 -6.09 13.92
C GLU A 183 -14.34 -5.55 13.15
N GLY A 184 -15.36 -6.39 12.92
CA GLY A 184 -16.59 -6.02 12.20
C GLY A 184 -17.09 -7.13 11.28
N THR A 185 -17.73 -6.75 10.18
CA THR A 185 -18.28 -7.67 9.17
C THR A 185 -17.18 -8.58 8.62
N ALA A 186 -17.38 -9.90 8.73
CA ALA A 186 -16.49 -10.85 8.09
C ALA A 186 -16.60 -10.72 6.57
N ALA A 187 -15.46 -10.70 5.88
CA ALA A 187 -15.45 -10.73 4.42
C ALA A 187 -16.16 -12.01 3.93
N GLY A 188 -17.05 -11.84 2.94
CA GLY A 188 -17.74 -12.95 2.30
C GLY A 188 -16.80 -13.88 1.53
N PRO A 189 -17.28 -15.04 1.03
CA PRO A 189 -16.45 -16.03 0.34
C PRO A 189 -15.72 -15.51 -0.91
N GLU A 190 -16.30 -14.53 -1.62
CA GLU A 190 -15.72 -13.91 -2.82
C GLU A 190 -15.01 -12.58 -2.55
N GLU A 191 -14.98 -12.14 -1.30
CA GLU A 191 -14.40 -10.87 -0.89
C GLU A 191 -12.94 -11.05 -0.49
N ASP A 192 -12.19 -9.96 -0.57
CA ASP A 192 -10.83 -9.93 -0.04
C ASP A 192 -10.90 -10.07 1.49
N PRO A 193 -10.22 -11.06 2.10
CA PRO A 193 -10.25 -11.29 3.55
C PRO A 193 -9.78 -10.06 4.36
N ARG A 194 -9.01 -9.18 3.72
CA ARG A 194 -8.47 -7.95 4.32
C ARG A 194 -9.43 -6.77 4.21
N MET A 195 -10.33 -6.80 3.23
CA MET A 195 -11.22 -5.69 2.87
C MET A 195 -12.66 -6.20 2.66
N PRO A 196 -13.41 -6.44 3.75
CA PRO A 196 -14.83 -6.76 3.66
C PRO A 196 -15.60 -5.75 2.79
N GLY A 197 -16.50 -6.23 1.93
CA GLY A 197 -17.21 -5.44 0.93
C GLY A 197 -16.45 -5.22 -0.39
N VAL A 198 -15.18 -5.65 -0.50
CA VAL A 198 -14.38 -5.55 -1.72
C VAL A 198 -14.16 -6.93 -2.32
N PRO A 199 -14.49 -7.17 -3.60
CA PRO A 199 -14.16 -8.41 -4.29
C PRO A 199 -12.67 -8.77 -4.23
N SER A 200 -12.36 -10.05 -4.00
CA SER A 200 -10.99 -10.56 -3.88
C SER A 200 -10.16 -10.34 -5.16
N ALA A 201 -8.88 -10.02 -4.99
CA ALA A 201 -7.92 -9.97 -6.09
C ALA A 201 -7.86 -11.28 -6.90
N ASP A 202 -8.21 -12.42 -6.32
CA ASP A 202 -8.19 -13.72 -6.99
C ASP A 202 -9.27 -13.87 -8.07
N GLY A 203 -10.32 -13.03 -8.02
CA GLY A 203 -11.31 -12.93 -9.10
C GLY A 203 -10.81 -12.19 -10.33
N TRP A 204 -9.72 -11.41 -10.21
CA TRP A 204 -9.21 -10.57 -11.29
C TRP A 204 -8.77 -11.35 -12.53
N PRO A 205 -8.01 -12.46 -12.46
CA PRO A 205 -7.59 -13.20 -13.66
C PRO A 205 -8.76 -13.70 -14.51
N ALA A 206 -9.82 -14.22 -13.88
CA ALA A 206 -11.01 -14.67 -14.59
C ALA A 206 -11.75 -13.50 -15.24
N ALA A 207 -11.93 -12.38 -14.51
CA ALA A 207 -12.53 -11.18 -15.06
C ALA A 207 -11.73 -10.60 -16.24
N ALA A 208 -10.40 -10.54 -16.10
CA ALA A 208 -9.47 -10.09 -17.13
C ALA A 208 -9.57 -10.94 -18.41
N ALA A 209 -9.74 -12.25 -18.29
CA ALA A 209 -9.92 -13.16 -19.43
C ALA A 209 -11.21 -12.88 -20.22
N THR A 210 -12.21 -12.25 -19.59
CA THR A 210 -13.48 -11.88 -20.23
C THR A 210 -13.50 -10.45 -20.79
N ALA A 211 -12.39 -9.71 -20.72
CA ALA A 211 -12.33 -8.33 -21.19
C ALA A 211 -12.59 -8.23 -22.70
N ARG A 212 -13.49 -7.32 -23.11
CA ARG A 212 -13.89 -7.13 -24.51
C ARG A 212 -13.75 -5.68 -24.95
N PRO A 213 -13.63 -5.42 -26.26
CA PRO A 213 -13.73 -4.07 -26.81
C PRO A 213 -14.98 -3.35 -26.29
N GLY A 214 -14.81 -2.13 -25.78
CA GLY A 214 -15.90 -1.33 -25.21
C GLY A 214 -15.99 -1.35 -23.68
N HIS A 215 -15.27 -2.24 -22.98
CA HIS A 215 -15.12 -2.14 -21.52
C HIS A 215 -14.16 -1.01 -21.14
N TRP A 216 -14.40 -0.32 -20.02
CA TRP A 216 -13.43 0.60 -19.43
C TRP A 216 -12.66 -0.11 -18.34
N LEU A 217 -11.35 -0.29 -18.56
CA LEU A 217 -10.45 -0.72 -17.51
C LEU A 217 -10.21 0.44 -16.55
N VAL A 218 -10.32 0.15 -15.26
CA VAL A 218 -10.16 1.09 -14.15
C VAL A 218 -8.99 0.68 -13.29
N MET A 219 -8.19 1.66 -12.88
CA MET A 219 -7.18 1.51 -11.83
C MET A 219 -7.36 2.65 -10.85
N THR A 220 -7.65 2.34 -9.59
CA THR A 220 -7.80 3.32 -8.51
C THR A 220 -6.62 3.28 -7.56
N ASP A 221 -6.46 4.37 -6.81
CA ASP A 221 -5.48 4.47 -5.72
C ASP A 221 -5.99 5.45 -4.67
N VAL A 222 -5.92 5.04 -3.41
CA VAL A 222 -6.16 5.88 -2.24
C VAL A 222 -4.82 6.41 -1.76
N HIS A 223 -4.67 7.74 -1.69
CA HIS A 223 -3.47 8.33 -1.11
C HIS A 223 -3.60 8.39 0.41
N ASP A 224 -3.01 7.42 1.13
CA ASP A 224 -3.01 7.39 2.61
C ASP A 224 -1.62 7.71 3.21
N ILE A 225 -0.52 7.35 2.55
CA ILE A 225 0.66 6.93 3.35
C ILE A 225 1.57 8.06 3.85
N GLU A 226 1.99 9.04 3.03
CA GLU A 226 3.21 9.78 3.41
C GLU A 226 2.98 11.22 3.89
N TRP A 227 2.46 12.13 3.07
CA TRP A 227 2.39 13.56 3.48
C TRP A 227 1.10 14.26 3.04
N GLY A 228 0.08 13.47 2.66
CA GLY A 228 -1.20 13.97 2.15
C GLY A 228 -1.11 14.58 0.76
N THR A 229 -2.24 15.09 0.26
CA THR A 229 -2.25 15.90 -0.98
C THR A 229 -1.57 17.24 -0.74
N VAL A 230 -0.68 17.66 -1.64
CA VAL A 230 0.06 18.93 -1.53
C VAL A 230 -0.85 20.15 -1.67
N GLY A 231 -2.04 20.00 -2.26
CA GLY A 231 -2.97 21.11 -2.35
C GLY A 231 -3.35 21.64 -0.98
N ARG A 232 -3.33 22.96 -0.80
CA ARG A 232 -3.77 23.65 0.42
C ARG A 232 -5.21 24.19 0.30
N GLY A 233 -5.98 24.23 1.38
CA GLY A 233 -7.23 24.98 1.49
C GLY A 233 -6.98 26.49 1.54
N GLU A 234 -8.06 27.28 1.63
CA GLU A 234 -8.01 28.74 1.75
C GLU A 234 -7.25 29.20 3.01
N ASP A 235 -7.24 28.36 4.05
CA ASP A 235 -6.51 28.51 5.30
C ASP A 235 -5.02 28.12 5.21
N GLY A 236 -4.57 27.66 4.05
CA GLY A 236 -3.21 27.16 3.86
C GLY A 236 -2.98 25.74 4.41
N ALA A 237 -3.96 25.03 4.95
CA ALA A 237 -3.80 23.64 5.41
C ALA A 237 -3.86 22.66 4.24
N ARG A 238 -3.18 21.50 4.29
CA ARG A 238 -3.30 20.48 3.21
C ARG A 238 -4.75 19.96 3.11
N LEU A 239 -5.24 19.71 1.90
CA LEU A 239 -6.61 19.19 1.65
C LEU A 239 -6.84 17.80 2.26
N THR A 240 -5.77 17.02 2.49
CA THR A 240 -5.80 15.77 3.26
C THR A 240 -4.55 15.68 4.11
N THR A 241 -4.70 15.21 5.35
CA THR A 241 -3.58 14.90 6.23
C THR A 241 -3.16 13.46 5.99
N GLY A 242 -1.95 13.26 5.45
CA GLY A 242 -1.37 11.93 5.26
C GLY A 242 -1.10 11.24 6.59
N ASN A 243 -1.02 9.92 6.56
CA ASN A 243 -0.81 9.09 7.73
C ASN A 243 0.49 9.43 8.49
N ALA A 244 1.64 9.60 7.80
CA ALA A 244 2.86 10.01 8.50
C ALA A 244 2.80 11.44 9.05
N GLU A 245 2.07 12.35 8.40
CA GLU A 245 1.87 13.71 8.93
C GLU A 245 1.10 13.67 10.26
N GLN A 246 0.06 12.84 10.38
CA GLN A 246 -0.66 12.67 11.66
C GLN A 246 0.20 12.09 12.76
N LEU A 247 1.21 11.31 12.41
CA LEU A 247 2.13 10.68 13.35
C LEU A 247 3.34 11.57 13.68
N LEU A 248 3.44 12.77 13.08
CA LEU A 248 4.62 13.63 13.25
C LEU A 248 4.77 14.16 14.67
N GLU A 249 3.68 14.61 15.30
CA GLU A 249 3.71 15.06 16.70
C GLU A 249 4.09 13.91 17.64
N LEU A 250 3.53 12.73 17.40
CA LEU A 250 3.84 11.53 18.18
C LEU A 250 5.31 11.12 18.01
N ALA A 251 5.84 11.19 16.78
CA ALA A 251 7.24 10.95 16.51
C ALA A 251 8.16 12.00 17.17
N ALA A 252 7.77 13.28 17.17
CA ALA A 252 8.52 14.33 17.85
C ALA A 252 8.54 14.14 19.38
N ALA A 253 7.43 13.69 19.97
CA ALA A 253 7.37 13.32 21.38
C ALA A 253 8.25 12.11 21.70
N TRP A 254 8.28 11.09 20.82
CA TRP A 254 9.19 9.95 20.92
C TRP A 254 10.66 10.40 20.94
N HIS A 255 11.01 11.30 20.02
CA HIS A 255 12.34 11.94 19.95
C HIS A 255 12.70 12.72 21.22
N SER A 256 11.71 13.34 21.85
CA SER A 256 11.88 14.12 23.07
C SER A 256 11.85 13.27 24.35
N GLY A 257 11.85 11.94 24.22
CA GLY A 257 11.98 10.99 25.34
C GLY A 257 10.68 10.34 25.79
N ARG A 258 9.58 10.45 25.03
CA ARG A 258 8.38 9.64 25.32
C ARG A 258 8.72 8.15 25.17
N PRO A 259 8.33 7.27 26.11
CA PRO A 259 8.65 5.84 26.05
C PRO A 259 8.13 5.13 24.80
N THR A 260 8.91 4.19 24.26
CA THR A 260 8.57 3.37 23.09
C THR A 260 7.19 2.68 23.21
N PRO A 261 6.82 2.05 24.36
CA PRO A 261 5.51 1.41 24.48
C PRO A 261 4.33 2.39 24.35
N GLU A 262 4.41 3.58 24.96
CA GLU A 262 3.36 4.60 24.86
C GLU A 262 3.20 5.12 23.43
N VAL A 263 4.32 5.32 22.74
CA VAL A 263 4.33 5.75 21.33
C VAL A 263 3.73 4.67 20.43
N ALA A 264 4.13 3.43 20.63
CA ALA A 264 3.63 2.29 19.89
C ALA A 264 2.11 2.11 20.06
N ASP A 265 1.62 2.20 21.29
CA ASP A 265 0.21 2.04 21.60
C ASP A 265 -0.66 3.14 20.95
N ALA A 266 -0.22 4.39 21.05
CA ALA A 266 -0.90 5.51 20.41
C ALA A 266 -0.87 5.40 18.88
N ALA A 267 0.29 5.06 18.31
CA ALA A 267 0.44 4.90 16.87
C ALA A 267 -0.41 3.75 16.32
N TYR A 268 -0.48 2.64 17.05
CA TYR A 268 -1.31 1.49 16.70
C TYR A 268 -2.80 1.85 16.66
N GLY A 269 -3.30 2.61 17.65
CA GLY A 269 -4.68 3.09 17.66
C GLY A 269 -5.00 4.00 16.47
N ILE A 270 -4.10 4.92 16.14
CA ILE A 270 -4.21 5.80 14.96
C ILE A 270 -4.23 4.95 13.67
N ARG A 271 -3.33 3.97 13.52
CA ARG A 271 -3.32 3.10 12.34
C ARG A 271 -4.54 2.21 12.23
N GLN A 272 -5.04 1.64 13.33
CA GLN A 272 -6.30 0.90 13.30
C GLN A 272 -7.44 1.79 12.79
N GLN A 273 -7.56 3.03 13.27
CA GLN A 273 -8.58 3.96 12.78
C GLN A 273 -8.41 4.28 11.30
N ARG A 274 -7.19 4.57 10.85
CA ARG A 274 -6.90 4.92 9.45
C ARG A 274 -7.21 3.80 8.49
N GLU A 275 -6.81 2.59 8.84
CA GLU A 275 -7.10 1.43 8.03
C GLU A 275 -8.63 1.22 7.96
N ARG A 276 -9.44 1.69 8.95
CA ARG A 276 -10.91 1.43 9.00
C ARG A 276 -11.57 2.35 8.00
N GLN A 277 -11.08 3.57 7.95
CA GLN A 277 -11.42 4.54 6.93
C GLN A 277 -11.01 4.04 5.54
N LEU A 278 -9.82 3.44 5.37
CA LEU A 278 -9.37 2.90 4.08
C LEU A 278 -10.27 1.78 3.59
N VAL A 279 -10.54 0.77 4.42
CA VAL A 279 -11.44 -0.34 4.05
C VAL A 279 -12.84 0.15 3.73
N GLY A 280 -13.43 1.01 4.57
CA GLY A 280 -14.75 1.58 4.32
C GLY A 280 -14.79 2.40 3.03
N HIS A 281 -13.73 3.16 2.75
CA HIS A 281 -13.59 3.93 1.52
C HIS A 281 -13.52 3.04 0.28
N LEU A 282 -12.72 1.97 0.31
CA LEU A 282 -12.61 1.00 -0.78
C LEU A 282 -13.92 0.23 -1.00
N ALA A 283 -14.64 -0.11 0.08
CA ALA A 283 -15.95 -0.74 0.00
C ALA A 283 -16.99 0.17 -0.67
N ILE A 284 -17.02 1.47 -0.35
CA ILE A 284 -17.89 2.45 -1.04
C ILE A 284 -17.58 2.50 -2.54
N LEU A 285 -16.31 2.48 -2.93
CA LEU A 285 -15.93 2.46 -4.35
C LEU A 285 -16.38 1.17 -5.05
N ALA A 286 -16.17 0.01 -4.42
CA ALA A 286 -16.55 -1.28 -4.98
C ALA A 286 -18.08 -1.44 -5.09
N ASP A 287 -18.82 -0.99 -4.07
CA ASP A 287 -20.28 -1.01 -4.02
C ASP A 287 -20.89 -0.05 -5.05
N GLY A 288 -20.37 1.18 -5.13
CA GLY A 288 -20.90 2.21 -6.03
C GLY A 288 -20.79 1.91 -7.52
N VAL A 289 -20.01 0.89 -7.92
CA VAL A 289 -19.94 0.43 -9.32
C VAL A 289 -20.66 -0.89 -9.57
N ARG A 290 -21.17 -1.58 -8.55
CA ARG A 290 -21.60 -2.98 -8.62
C ARG A 290 -22.62 -3.28 -9.72
N ASP A 291 -23.53 -2.35 -9.99
CA ASP A 291 -24.59 -2.53 -10.99
C ASP A 291 -24.09 -2.36 -12.45
N SER A 292 -22.91 -1.80 -12.64
CA SER A 292 -22.37 -1.44 -13.97
C SER A 292 -20.93 -1.89 -14.18
N GLY A 293 -20.38 -2.67 -13.25
CA GLY A 293 -18.96 -3.02 -13.22
C GLY A 293 -18.58 -3.81 -11.98
N ARG A 294 -17.29 -4.10 -11.86
CA ARG A 294 -16.72 -4.76 -10.67
C ARG A 294 -15.27 -4.33 -10.50
N LEU A 295 -14.92 -3.97 -9.27
CA LEU A 295 -13.58 -3.59 -8.83
C LEU A 295 -13.05 -4.63 -7.83
N TYR A 296 -11.77 -4.98 -7.93
CA TYR A 296 -11.10 -6.02 -7.16
C TYR A 296 -9.91 -5.43 -6.38
N GLY A 297 -9.62 -5.98 -5.20
CA GLY A 297 -8.55 -5.54 -4.28
C GLY A 297 -7.11 -5.83 -4.71
N THR A 298 -6.70 -5.39 -5.91
CA THR A 298 -5.42 -5.82 -6.52
C THR A 298 -4.23 -4.88 -6.29
N PHE A 299 -4.45 -3.60 -5.99
CA PHE A 299 -3.39 -2.62 -5.70
C PHE A 299 -3.40 -2.32 -4.21
N GLY A 300 -2.24 -2.21 -3.53
CA GLY A 300 -2.15 -2.10 -2.06
C GLY A 300 -3.33 -1.34 -1.42
N ASP A 301 -3.43 -0.06 -1.73
CA ASP A 301 -4.51 0.83 -1.26
C ASP A 301 -5.47 1.22 -2.39
N GLY A 302 -5.66 0.34 -3.39
CA GLY A 302 -6.39 0.65 -4.62
C GLY A 302 -7.05 -0.56 -5.27
N LEU A 303 -7.93 -0.30 -6.23
CA LEU A 303 -8.72 -1.33 -6.89
C LEU A 303 -8.44 -1.38 -8.39
N CYS A 304 -8.60 -2.56 -8.99
CA CYS A 304 -8.59 -2.75 -10.43
C CYS A 304 -9.90 -3.39 -10.87
N GLY A 305 -10.40 -3.03 -12.05
CA GLY A 305 -11.56 -3.71 -12.56
C GLY A 305 -12.11 -3.11 -13.83
N PHE A 306 -13.37 -3.42 -14.10
CA PHE A 306 -14.06 -2.90 -15.27
C PHE A 306 -15.32 -2.15 -14.85
N VAL A 307 -15.62 -1.08 -15.57
CA VAL A 307 -16.91 -0.38 -15.50
C VAL A 307 -17.46 -0.20 -16.92
N ALA A 308 -18.78 -0.14 -17.03
CA ALA A 308 -19.46 0.12 -18.29
C ALA A 308 -19.38 1.61 -18.68
N ASP A 309 -19.44 2.51 -17.69
CA ASP A 309 -19.43 3.96 -17.91
C ASP A 309 -18.52 4.67 -16.88
N PRO A 310 -17.55 5.51 -17.33
CA PRO A 310 -16.79 6.38 -16.46
C PRO A 310 -17.61 7.29 -15.53
N ALA A 311 -18.84 7.65 -15.89
CA ALA A 311 -19.70 8.49 -15.06
C ALA A 311 -20.09 7.82 -13.73
N VAL A 312 -20.33 6.50 -13.74
CA VAL A 312 -20.65 5.75 -12.51
C VAL A 312 -19.46 5.77 -11.56
N LEU A 313 -18.25 5.51 -12.08
CA LEU A 313 -17.03 5.57 -11.28
C LEU A 313 -16.79 6.99 -10.73
N ARG A 314 -17.07 8.04 -11.51
CA ARG A 314 -16.97 9.42 -11.03
C ARG A 314 -17.89 9.68 -9.84
N SER A 315 -19.12 9.16 -9.88
CA SER A 315 -20.06 9.25 -8.76
C SER A 315 -19.55 8.52 -7.53
N ALA A 316 -19.10 7.27 -7.69
CA ALA A 316 -18.54 6.46 -6.60
C ALA A 316 -17.30 7.14 -5.96
N LEU A 317 -16.40 7.71 -6.78
CA LEU A 317 -15.24 8.46 -6.30
C LEU A 317 -15.61 9.71 -5.52
N ARG A 318 -16.59 10.48 -6.00
CA ARG A 318 -17.10 11.66 -5.29
C ARG A 318 -17.67 11.28 -3.94
N GLU A 319 -18.44 10.20 -3.90
CA GLU A 319 -19.05 9.71 -2.67
C GLU A 319 -18.01 9.23 -1.65
N ALA A 320 -17.07 8.39 -2.09
CA ALA A 320 -16.01 7.89 -1.22
C ALA A 320 -15.13 9.03 -0.68
N ASN A 321 -14.74 9.98 -1.54
CA ASN A 321 -13.94 11.14 -1.15
C ASN A 321 -14.70 12.09 -0.21
N ARG A 322 -16.01 12.27 -0.41
CA ARG A 322 -16.86 13.07 0.49
C ARG A 322 -16.87 12.48 1.89
N THR A 323 -17.03 11.17 2.00
CA THR A 323 -17.08 10.44 3.28
C THR A 323 -15.74 10.45 4.02
N SER A 324 -14.62 10.55 3.30
CA SER A 324 -13.26 10.58 3.87
C SER A 324 -12.57 11.93 3.78
N THR A 325 -13.32 13.02 3.57
CA THR A 325 -12.79 14.38 3.40
C THR A 325 -11.79 14.73 4.51
N GLY A 326 -10.64 15.31 4.16
CA GLY A 326 -9.58 15.66 5.11
C GLY A 326 -8.70 14.49 5.55
N HIS A 327 -9.11 13.24 5.31
CA HIS A 327 -8.42 12.04 5.75
C HIS A 327 -7.85 11.22 4.60
N LEU A 328 -8.66 10.86 3.61
CA LEU A 328 -8.26 10.05 2.46
C LEU A 328 -8.75 10.68 1.16
N ALA A 329 -7.99 10.51 0.08
CA ALA A 329 -8.37 10.96 -1.26
C ALA A 329 -8.06 9.91 -2.33
N SER A 330 -9.12 9.31 -2.88
CA SER A 330 -9.05 8.40 -4.03
C SER A 330 -9.05 9.09 -5.36
N GLY A 331 -8.40 8.43 -6.31
CA GLY A 331 -8.30 8.85 -7.69
C GLY A 331 -8.24 7.64 -8.61
N ALA A 332 -8.65 7.81 -9.86
CA ALA A 332 -8.70 6.74 -10.83
C ALA A 332 -8.14 7.15 -12.20
N GLY A 333 -7.45 6.21 -12.82
CA GLY A 333 -7.11 6.25 -14.24
C GLY A 333 -7.94 5.23 -15.00
N LEU A 334 -8.43 5.62 -16.17
CA LEU A 334 -9.22 4.73 -17.01
C LEU A 334 -8.69 4.69 -18.43
N ALA A 335 -8.85 3.54 -19.07
CA ALA A 335 -8.64 3.39 -20.50
C ALA A 335 -9.64 2.39 -21.07
N ALA A 336 -10.13 2.67 -22.28
CA ALA A 336 -10.95 1.73 -23.01
C ALA A 336 -10.12 0.50 -23.40
N VAL A 337 -10.69 -0.69 -23.20
CA VAL A 337 -10.20 -1.92 -23.81
C VAL A 337 -10.53 -1.81 -25.29
N GLY A 338 -9.49 -1.69 -26.12
CA GLY A 338 -9.60 -1.60 -27.57
C GLY A 338 -9.14 -2.88 -28.26
N THR A 339 -9.01 -2.83 -29.58
CA THR A 339 -8.49 -3.93 -30.41
C THR A 339 -7.04 -4.32 -30.07
N THR A 340 -6.29 -3.41 -29.44
CA THR A 340 -4.92 -3.66 -28.95
C THR A 340 -4.87 -4.48 -27.65
N GLY A 341 -6.02 -4.89 -27.11
CA GLY A 341 -6.12 -5.79 -25.96
C GLY A 341 -5.98 -5.14 -24.59
N LEU A 342 -6.10 -5.98 -23.56
CA LEU A 342 -6.14 -5.59 -22.15
C LEU A 342 -4.82 -5.00 -21.64
N ASP A 343 -3.67 -5.52 -22.06
CA ASP A 343 -2.37 -5.05 -21.58
C ASP A 343 -2.09 -3.61 -22.00
N ALA A 344 -2.46 -3.27 -23.24
CA ALA A 344 -2.38 -1.89 -23.72
C ALA A 344 -3.32 -0.98 -22.91
N ALA A 345 -4.55 -1.42 -22.62
CA ALA A 345 -5.47 -0.69 -21.77
C ALA A 345 -4.92 -0.52 -20.35
N ARG A 346 -4.26 -1.55 -19.78
CA ARG A 346 -3.63 -1.50 -18.45
C ARG A 346 -2.54 -0.45 -18.39
N SER A 347 -1.61 -0.47 -19.34
CA SER A 347 -0.54 0.54 -19.41
C SER A 347 -1.10 1.97 -19.53
N ARG A 348 -2.16 2.14 -20.32
CA ARG A 348 -2.86 3.42 -20.51
C ARG A 348 -3.61 3.89 -19.26
N ALA A 349 -4.35 2.99 -18.60
CA ALA A 349 -5.06 3.28 -17.36
C ALA A 349 -4.09 3.60 -16.21
N THR A 350 -2.95 2.89 -16.14
CA THR A 350 -1.87 3.18 -15.19
C THR A 350 -1.34 4.59 -15.42
N PHE A 351 -1.00 4.94 -16.67
CA PHE A 351 -0.57 6.29 -16.99
C PHE A 351 -1.62 7.35 -16.62
N ALA A 352 -2.90 7.11 -16.94
CA ALA A 352 -3.98 8.04 -16.62
C ALA A 352 -4.15 8.21 -15.09
N LEU A 353 -3.96 7.14 -14.33
CA LEU A 353 -3.95 7.19 -12.87
C LEU A 353 -2.81 8.09 -12.41
N HIS A 354 -1.61 7.97 -12.98
CA HIS A 354 -0.49 8.85 -12.66
C HIS A 354 -0.77 10.32 -12.97
N VAL A 355 -1.43 10.64 -14.07
CA VAL A 355 -1.89 12.03 -14.34
C VAL A 355 -2.82 12.51 -13.23
N THR A 356 -3.78 11.67 -12.82
CA THR A 356 -4.69 11.98 -11.70
C THR A 356 -3.92 12.20 -10.39
N LYS A 357 -2.93 11.35 -10.09
CA LYS A 357 -2.09 11.52 -8.90
C LYS A 357 -1.28 12.81 -8.94
N THR A 358 -0.73 13.17 -10.10
CA THR A 358 -0.02 14.44 -10.32
C THR A 358 -0.94 15.63 -10.05
N LEU A 359 -2.15 15.67 -10.63
CA LEU A 359 -3.10 16.77 -10.46
C LEU A 359 -3.57 16.95 -9.01
N LYS A 360 -3.74 15.86 -8.26
CA LYS A 360 -4.02 15.95 -6.82
C LYS A 360 -2.92 16.70 -6.04
N GLY A 361 -1.70 16.75 -6.56
CA GLY A 361 -0.61 17.56 -6.01
C GLY A 361 -0.76 19.07 -6.22
N THR A 362 -1.77 19.55 -6.96
CA THR A 362 -1.75 20.90 -7.56
C THR A 362 -2.95 21.80 -7.25
N GLN A 363 -3.76 21.49 -6.23
CA GLN A 363 -5.03 22.19 -5.87
C GLN A 363 -6.10 22.22 -6.97
N HIS A 364 -5.79 21.89 -8.23
CA HIS A 364 -6.80 21.77 -9.25
C HIS A 364 -7.63 20.53 -9.01
N PRO A 365 -8.96 20.67 -8.80
CA PRO A 365 -9.80 19.56 -8.42
C PRO A 365 -9.78 18.57 -9.58
N PRO A 366 -9.18 17.38 -9.43
CA PRO A 366 -9.51 16.32 -10.34
C PRO A 366 -10.98 15.97 -10.02
N ASP A 367 -11.78 15.63 -11.03
CA ASP A 367 -13.04 14.92 -10.85
C ASP A 367 -12.83 13.50 -10.25
N GLY A 368 -11.76 13.31 -9.48
CA GLY A 368 -11.21 12.04 -9.03
C GLY A 368 -10.67 11.19 -10.17
N LEU A 369 -10.71 11.64 -11.43
CA LEU A 369 -10.67 10.73 -12.58
C LEU A 369 -10.01 11.38 -13.80
N HIS A 370 -9.09 10.65 -14.44
CA HIS A 370 -8.55 11.00 -15.75
C HIS A 370 -8.71 9.85 -16.75
N LEU A 371 -9.10 10.19 -17.97
CA LEU A 371 -9.30 9.24 -19.06
C LEU A 371 -8.06 9.25 -19.97
N PHE A 372 -7.53 8.09 -20.30
CA PHE A 372 -6.49 8.01 -21.33
C PHE A 372 -7.04 8.50 -22.67
N GLY A 373 -6.25 9.29 -23.41
CA GLY A 373 -6.64 9.96 -24.66
C GLY A 373 -7.30 11.33 -24.50
N THR A 374 -7.72 11.77 -23.31
CA THR A 374 -8.31 13.11 -23.13
C THR A 374 -7.27 14.17 -22.80
N VAL A 375 -7.29 15.28 -23.53
CA VAL A 375 -6.41 16.43 -23.29
C VAL A 375 -6.81 17.14 -22.00
N LEU A 376 -5.85 17.51 -21.18
CA LEU A 376 -6.06 18.33 -19.98
C LEU A 376 -6.56 19.72 -20.36
N GLY A 377 -7.47 20.28 -19.56
CA GLY A 377 -7.78 21.70 -19.63
C GLY A 377 -6.54 22.55 -19.35
N VAL A 378 -6.46 23.76 -19.91
CA VAL A 378 -5.31 24.66 -19.76
C VAL A 378 -4.90 24.87 -18.28
N PRO A 379 -5.82 25.17 -17.34
CA PRO A 379 -5.43 25.31 -15.93
C PRO A 379 -4.81 24.03 -15.36
N ALA A 380 -5.43 22.87 -15.62
CA ALA A 380 -4.93 21.56 -15.17
C ALA A 380 -3.52 21.25 -15.72
N ALA A 381 -3.28 21.58 -16.99
CA ALA A 381 -1.98 21.42 -17.63
C ALA A 381 -0.91 22.33 -17.00
N GLU A 382 -1.21 23.61 -16.78
CA GLU A 382 -0.33 24.56 -16.10
C GLU A 382 0.07 24.07 -14.71
N ALA A 383 -0.91 23.67 -13.90
CA ALA A 383 -0.62 23.25 -12.53
C ALA A 383 0.17 21.92 -12.49
N ALA A 384 -0.16 20.97 -13.37
CA ALA A 384 0.59 19.71 -13.47
C ALA A 384 2.07 19.96 -13.84
N LEU A 385 2.34 20.77 -14.86
CA LEU A 385 3.71 21.10 -15.26
C LEU A 385 4.45 21.89 -14.17
N GLY A 386 3.80 22.87 -13.55
CA GLY A 386 4.39 23.64 -12.45
C GLY A 386 4.72 22.76 -11.23
N PHE A 387 3.92 21.73 -10.94
CA PHE A 387 4.24 20.75 -9.90
C PHE A 387 5.46 19.91 -10.24
N LEU A 388 5.54 19.39 -11.47
CA LEU A 388 6.69 18.60 -11.92
C LEU A 388 7.99 19.43 -11.96
N GLU A 389 7.91 20.72 -12.30
CA GLU A 389 9.04 21.66 -12.22
C GLU A 389 9.53 21.86 -10.79
N ARG A 390 8.62 22.07 -9.83
CA ARG A 390 8.98 22.17 -8.40
C ARG A 390 9.63 20.89 -7.87
N LEU A 391 9.16 19.72 -8.31
CA LEU A 391 9.81 18.45 -7.96
C LEU A 391 11.23 18.35 -8.54
N ARG A 392 11.43 18.82 -9.77
CA ARG A 392 12.75 18.86 -10.40
C ARG A 392 13.71 19.76 -9.62
N GLU A 393 13.24 20.93 -9.20
CA GLU A 393 14.02 21.89 -8.40
C GLU A 393 14.34 21.36 -7.00
N ALA A 394 13.39 20.68 -6.36
CA ALA A 394 13.57 20.08 -5.03
C ALA A 394 14.51 18.86 -5.04
N GLY A 395 14.68 18.21 -6.19
CA GLY A 395 15.60 17.09 -6.38
C GLY A 395 15.05 15.71 -5.97
N PRO A 396 15.83 14.64 -6.19
CA PRO A 396 15.36 13.25 -6.07
C PRO A 396 15.05 12.80 -4.64
N GLY A 397 15.49 13.55 -3.62
CA GLY A 397 15.19 13.27 -2.21
C GLY A 397 13.87 13.87 -1.72
N ALA A 398 13.16 14.64 -2.56
CA ALA A 398 11.92 15.30 -2.18
C ALA A 398 10.75 14.30 -2.10
N PRO A 399 9.82 14.46 -1.13
CA PRO A 399 8.57 13.72 -1.12
C PRO A 399 7.83 13.88 -2.46
N GLY A 400 7.45 12.76 -3.07
CA GLY A 400 6.77 12.76 -4.38
C GLY A 400 7.69 12.83 -5.60
N ALA A 401 9.02 12.80 -5.47
CA ALA A 401 9.95 12.81 -6.61
C ALA A 401 9.65 11.71 -7.65
N HIS A 402 9.11 10.57 -7.24
CA HIS A 402 8.68 9.49 -8.12
C HIS A 402 7.63 9.89 -9.17
N HIS A 403 6.86 10.97 -8.94
CA HIS A 403 5.94 11.52 -9.94
C HIS A 403 6.70 12.07 -11.16
N LEU A 404 7.84 12.71 -10.93
CA LEU A 404 8.70 13.23 -11.99
C LEU A 404 9.39 12.09 -12.76
N ASP A 405 9.91 11.07 -12.06
CA ASP A 405 10.48 9.88 -12.70
C ASP A 405 9.45 9.17 -13.59
N HIS A 406 8.21 9.06 -13.10
CA HIS A 406 7.11 8.53 -13.90
C HIS A 406 6.81 9.43 -15.11
N ALA A 407 6.79 10.75 -14.95
CA ALA A 407 6.56 11.68 -16.04
C ALA A 407 7.63 11.58 -17.14
N HIS A 408 8.91 11.42 -16.77
CA HIS A 408 10.01 11.19 -17.71
C HIS A 408 9.81 9.90 -18.52
N ARG A 409 9.47 8.78 -17.85
CA ARG A 409 9.24 7.47 -18.51
C ARG A 409 8.10 7.51 -19.51
N HIS A 410 7.08 8.32 -19.23
CA HIS A 410 5.87 8.42 -20.05
C HIS A 410 5.77 9.76 -20.80
N ARG A 411 6.92 10.38 -21.12
CA ARG A 411 6.99 11.69 -21.79
C ARG A 411 6.09 11.78 -23.03
N GLU A 412 6.06 10.74 -23.85
CA GLU A 412 5.25 10.72 -25.07
C GLU A 412 3.75 10.74 -24.77
N HIS A 413 3.31 10.03 -23.72
CA HIS A 413 1.92 10.07 -23.29
C HIS A 413 1.59 11.46 -22.70
N TRP A 414 2.47 12.04 -21.88
CA TRP A 414 2.29 13.40 -21.37
C TRP A 414 2.12 14.42 -22.50
N THR A 415 2.96 14.40 -23.53
CA THR A 415 2.84 15.31 -24.68
C THR A 415 1.49 15.20 -25.39
N ARG A 416 0.92 13.98 -25.51
CA ARG A 416 -0.42 13.76 -26.11
C ARG A 416 -1.56 14.30 -25.24
N HIS A 417 -1.37 14.30 -23.93
CA HIS A 417 -2.37 14.71 -22.95
C HIS A 417 -2.35 16.20 -22.61
N LEU A 418 -1.37 16.94 -23.11
CA LEU A 418 -1.25 18.38 -22.89
C LEU A 418 -1.82 19.19 -24.06
N PRO A 419 -2.38 20.39 -23.79
CA PRO A 419 -2.71 21.35 -24.83
C PRO A 419 -1.50 21.65 -25.71
N ALA A 420 -1.72 21.94 -26.99
CA ALA A 420 -0.63 22.21 -27.94
C ALA A 420 0.35 23.29 -27.44
N THR A 421 -0.18 24.33 -26.79
CA THR A 421 0.59 25.45 -26.21
C THR A 421 1.57 25.06 -25.10
N HIS A 422 1.43 23.87 -24.51
CA HIS A 422 2.26 23.41 -23.37
C HIS A 422 3.27 22.33 -23.78
N ARG A 423 3.23 21.86 -25.03
CA ARG A 423 4.03 20.72 -25.47
C ARG A 423 5.53 21.01 -25.45
N ASP A 424 5.94 22.22 -25.86
CA ASP A 424 7.36 22.61 -25.87
C ASP A 424 7.93 22.71 -24.45
N ARG A 425 7.17 23.32 -23.53
CA ARG A 425 7.52 23.37 -22.10
C ARG A 425 7.65 21.96 -21.51
N ALA A 426 6.70 21.08 -21.80
CA ALA A 426 6.77 19.70 -21.35
C ALA A 426 7.94 18.93 -21.96
N ALA A 427 8.26 19.14 -23.24
CA ALA A 427 9.43 18.53 -23.87
C ALA A 427 10.74 18.99 -23.20
N ALA A 428 10.86 20.28 -22.89
CA ALA A 428 12.01 20.82 -22.16
C ALA A 428 12.11 20.25 -20.74
N LEU A 429 10.99 20.14 -20.02
CA LEU A 429 10.96 19.59 -18.67
C LEU A 429 11.29 18.08 -18.64
N LEU A 430 10.70 17.31 -19.56
CA LEU A 430 10.71 15.84 -19.51
C LEU A 430 11.89 15.20 -20.25
N SER A 431 12.68 15.97 -21.02
CA SER A 431 13.87 15.49 -21.73
C SER A 431 15.08 15.23 -20.81
N GLY A 432 15.11 15.79 -19.59
CA GLY A 432 16.24 15.69 -18.66
C GLY A 432 16.34 14.41 -17.81
N GLY A 433 15.50 13.40 -18.05
CA GLY A 433 15.54 12.15 -17.29
C GLY A 433 16.82 11.37 -17.57
N ARG A 434 17.67 11.14 -16.57
CA ARG A 434 18.80 10.20 -16.66
C ARG A 434 18.28 8.80 -16.98
N HIS A 435 18.34 8.41 -18.24
CA HIS A 435 18.49 7.00 -18.62
C HIS A 435 19.96 6.73 -18.82
N ALA A 436 20.65 6.32 -17.75
CA ALA A 436 21.88 5.56 -17.86
C ALA A 436 21.77 4.37 -16.90
N PRO A 437 21.85 3.12 -17.39
CA PRO A 437 21.98 1.98 -16.51
C PRO A 437 23.39 1.99 -15.90
N ALA A 438 23.48 1.75 -14.60
CA ALA A 438 24.66 1.22 -13.94
C ALA A 438 24.20 0.12 -12.97
#